data_AF-A0A1E5H3H4-F1
#
_entry.id   AF-A0A1E5H3H4-F1
#
_cell.length_a   1.000
_cell.length_b   1.000
_cell.length_c   1.000
_cell.angle_alpha   90.00
_cell.angle_beta   90.00
_cell.angle_gamma   90.00
#
_symmetry.space_group_name_H-M   'P 1'
#
loop_
_entity.id
_entity.type
_entity.pdbx_description
1 polymer ?
#
loop_
_entity_poly.entity_id
_entity_poly.type
_entity_poly.pdbx_seq_one_letter_code
_entity_poly.pdbx_strand_id
1 'polypeptide(L)'
;MYKLYYVLKDSRIYLLRNKMTLFFKSIFTSLYTFILMISLHAWIISSKFEALEKQKAIEEANSLEEIIQSNSSDHLITLVTSLKISFSIFSVGLLLFGITYLFIHFQKVLLLDKKELVTKKMLGSSATRVTCELFLDSISLIIPGIMLGTIITGYLYTTFFHFLTSSLTTILDRPRYVIFYVYIPLAGLFLVVFSCQFLYLKHKITKL
;
A
#
# COMPACT_ATOMS: atom_id res chain seq x y z
N MET A 1 -5.45 -44.53 -22.16
CA MET A 1 -4.25 -43.65 -22.21
C MET A 1 -4.57 -42.20 -22.60
N TYR A 2 -5.30 -41.96 -23.70
CA TYR A 2 -5.63 -40.60 -24.17
C TYR A 2 -6.44 -39.72 -23.19
N LYS A 3 -7.39 -40.28 -22.44
CA LYS A 3 -8.15 -39.52 -21.41
C LYS A 3 -7.27 -38.94 -20.30
N LEU A 4 -6.29 -39.71 -19.83
CA LEU A 4 -5.38 -39.27 -18.76
C LEU A 4 -4.45 -38.15 -19.24
N TYR A 5 -4.00 -38.22 -20.50
CA TYR A 5 -3.18 -37.18 -21.11
C TYR A 5 -3.93 -35.85 -21.25
N TYR A 6 -5.18 -35.86 -21.69
CA TYR A 6 -6.00 -34.64 -21.75
C TYR A 6 -6.27 -34.06 -20.37
N VAL A 7 -6.59 -34.89 -19.37
CA VAL A 7 -6.77 -34.44 -17.98
C VAL A 7 -5.49 -33.80 -17.43
N LEU A 8 -4.31 -34.40 -17.67
CA LEU A 8 -3.03 -33.85 -17.23
C LEU A 8 -2.66 -32.56 -17.97
N LYS A 9 -2.93 -32.49 -19.28
CA LYS A 9 -2.67 -31.31 -20.10
C LYS A 9 -3.56 -30.14 -19.68
N ASP A 10 -4.86 -30.37 -19.49
CA ASP A 10 -5.80 -29.34 -19.05
C ASP A 10 -5.55 -28.91 -17.61
N SER A 11 -5.22 -29.86 -16.72
CA SER A 11 -4.82 -29.56 -15.34
C SER A 11 -3.54 -28.71 -15.31
N ARG A 12 -2.56 -29.00 -16.17
CA ARG A 12 -1.32 -28.22 -16.27
C ARG A 12 -1.54 -26.83 -16.84
N ILE A 13 -2.36 -26.69 -17.87
CA ILE A 13 -2.72 -25.38 -18.46
C ILE A 13 -3.49 -24.54 -17.44
N TYR A 14 -4.43 -25.15 -16.71
CA TYR A 14 -5.17 -24.48 -15.65
C TYR A 14 -4.24 -24.05 -14.50
N LEU A 15 -3.34 -24.93 -14.05
CA LEU A 15 -2.32 -24.62 -13.04
C LEU A 15 -1.39 -23.49 -13.49
N LEU A 16 -0.91 -23.50 -14.74
CA LEU A 16 -0.03 -22.46 -15.28
C LEU A 16 -0.76 -21.12 -15.38
N ARG A 17 -1.99 -21.11 -15.90
CA ARG A 17 -2.81 -19.91 -16.03
C ARG A 17 -3.13 -19.30 -14.66
N ASN A 18 -3.48 -20.13 -13.68
CA ASN A 18 -3.77 -19.64 -12.33
C ASN A 18 -2.49 -19.09 -11.67
N LYS A 19 -1.38 -19.83 -11.72
CA LYS A 19 -0.08 -19.37 -11.20
C LYS A 19 0.41 -18.07 -11.84
N MET A 20 0.24 -17.92 -13.15
CA MET A 20 0.62 -16.69 -13.86
C MET A 20 -0.26 -15.50 -13.44
N THR A 21 -1.56 -15.72 -13.30
CA THR A 21 -2.50 -14.70 -12.80
C THR A 21 -2.16 -14.27 -11.37
N LEU A 22 -1.84 -15.24 -10.51
CA LEU A 22 -1.35 -15.01 -9.15
C LEU A 22 -0.05 -14.17 -9.18
N PHE A 23 0.92 -14.53 -10.01
CA PHE A 23 2.18 -13.81 -10.14
C PHE A 23 1.99 -12.34 -10.55
N PHE A 24 1.18 -12.07 -11.57
CA PHE A 24 0.88 -10.70 -11.99
C PHE A 24 0.19 -9.90 -10.89
N LYS A 25 -0.80 -10.48 -10.21
CA LYS A 25 -1.47 -9.82 -9.06
C LYS A 25 -0.48 -9.44 -7.97
N SER A 26 0.49 -10.31 -7.67
CA SER A 26 1.55 -10.02 -6.69
C SER A 26 2.43 -8.84 -7.13
N ILE A 27 2.85 -8.81 -8.40
CA ILE A 27 3.61 -7.68 -8.97
C ILE A 27 2.82 -6.38 -8.87
N PHE A 28 1.56 -6.36 -9.31
CA PHE A 28 0.73 -5.16 -9.24
C PHE A 28 0.52 -4.70 -7.79
N THR A 29 0.34 -5.63 -6.84
CA THR A 29 0.21 -5.31 -5.42
C THR A 29 1.51 -4.71 -4.86
N SER A 30 2.66 -5.24 -5.26
CA SER A 30 3.96 -4.69 -4.90
C SER A 30 4.17 -3.29 -5.47
N LEU A 31 3.86 -3.09 -6.75
CA LEU A 31 3.99 -1.79 -7.42
C LEU A 31 3.05 -0.75 -6.81
N TYR A 32 1.82 -1.14 -6.51
CA TYR A 32 0.86 -0.29 -5.81
C TYR A 32 1.37 0.13 -4.43
N THR A 33 1.88 -0.83 -3.64
CA THR A 33 2.42 -0.55 -2.30
C THR A 33 3.64 0.37 -2.40
N PHE A 34 4.51 0.14 -3.38
CA PHE A 34 5.67 0.98 -3.66
C PHE A 34 5.28 2.44 -3.97
N ILE A 35 4.31 2.67 -4.87
CA ILE A 35 3.85 4.01 -5.22
C ILE A 35 3.22 4.71 -4.01
N LEU A 36 2.39 3.99 -3.23
CA LEU A 36 1.76 4.53 -2.02
C LEU A 36 2.81 4.97 -0.99
N MET A 37 3.82 4.14 -0.74
CA MET A 37 4.89 4.44 0.21
C MET A 37 5.72 5.66 -0.24
N ILE A 38 6.11 5.73 -1.51
CA ILE A 38 6.84 6.89 -2.05
C ILE A 38 6.01 8.16 -1.91
N SER A 39 4.71 8.11 -2.22
CA SER A 39 3.84 9.28 -2.17
C SER A 39 3.67 9.80 -0.74
N LEU A 40 3.48 8.89 0.23
CA LEU A 40 3.42 9.24 1.65
C LEU A 40 4.74 9.84 2.12
N HIS A 41 5.86 9.26 1.69
CA HIS A 41 7.19 9.74 2.05
C HIS A 41 7.46 11.14 1.48
N ALA A 42 7.09 11.37 0.21
CA ALA A 42 7.20 12.67 -0.44
C ALA A 42 6.33 13.71 0.29
N TRP A 43 5.12 13.35 0.70
CA TRP A 43 4.26 14.24 1.49
C TRP A 43 4.91 14.65 2.82
N ILE A 44 5.50 13.71 3.55
CA ILE A 44 6.18 13.98 4.83
C ILE A 44 7.39 14.89 4.62
N ILE A 45 8.23 14.60 3.62
CA ILE A 45 9.40 15.43 3.30
C ILE A 45 8.96 16.84 2.90
N SER A 46 7.98 16.99 2.01
CA SER A 46 7.48 18.30 1.60
C SER A 46 6.93 19.11 2.78
N SER A 47 6.25 18.45 3.72
CA SER A 47 5.73 19.11 4.93
C SER A 47 6.86 19.64 5.83
N LYS A 48 7.95 18.88 5.98
CA LYS A 48 9.11 19.31 6.76
C LYS A 48 9.89 20.41 6.06
N PHE A 49 10.07 20.30 4.75
CA PHE A 49 10.76 21.29 3.96
C PHE A 49 10.03 22.64 4.00
N GLU A 50 8.69 22.64 3.90
CA GLU A 50 7.90 23.87 4.06
C GLU A 50 8.06 24.48 5.45
N ALA A 51 8.09 23.66 6.51
CA ALA A 51 8.26 24.15 7.87
C ALA A 51 9.64 24.80 8.07
N LEU A 52 10.69 24.19 7.52
CA LEU A 52 12.07 24.71 7.57
C LEU A 52 12.21 26.01 6.77
N GLU A 53 11.64 26.09 5.57
CA GLU A 53 11.70 27.31 4.74
C GLU A 53 10.89 28.45 5.36
N LYS A 54 9.74 28.16 5.99
CA LYS A 54 9.01 29.18 6.77
C LYS A 54 9.79 29.68 7.99
N GLN A 55 10.52 28.79 8.67
CA GLN A 55 11.38 29.19 9.79
C GLN A 55 12.53 30.08 9.33
N LYS A 56 13.22 29.70 8.24
CA LYS A 56 14.28 30.52 7.65
C LYS A 56 13.77 31.88 7.19
N ALA A 57 12.60 31.95 6.54
CA ALA A 57 12.02 33.21 6.11
C ALA A 57 11.74 34.15 7.31
N ILE A 58 11.33 33.61 8.46
CA ILE A 58 11.14 34.38 9.70
C ILE A 58 12.48 34.81 10.30
N GLU A 59 13.52 33.98 10.26
CA GLU A 59 14.86 34.31 10.73
C GLU A 59 15.54 35.37 9.84
N GLU A 60 15.39 35.27 8.52
CA GLU A 60 15.89 36.23 7.53
C GLU A 60 15.17 37.57 7.60
N ALA A 61 13.86 37.59 7.87
CA ALA A 61 13.09 38.83 8.12
C ALA A 61 13.57 39.61 9.36
N ASN A 62 14.31 38.97 10.28
CA ASN A 62 14.95 39.65 11.41
C ASN A 62 16.35 40.20 11.08
N SER A 63 16.84 39.99 9.85
CA SER A 63 18.12 40.48 9.34
C SER A 63 17.92 41.45 8.17
N LEU A 64 18.75 42.49 8.07
CA LEU A 64 18.60 43.64 7.15
C LEU A 64 18.66 43.33 5.62
N GLU A 65 18.66 42.06 5.20
CA GLU A 65 18.78 41.60 3.80
C GLU A 65 17.42 41.42 3.08
N GLU A 66 16.47 42.32 3.38
CA GLU A 66 15.03 42.12 3.18
C GLU A 66 14.52 42.24 1.72
N ILE A 67 15.33 42.73 0.76
CA ILE A 67 14.77 43.25 -0.52
C ILE A 67 15.12 42.39 -1.75
N ILE A 68 16.15 41.53 -1.71
CA ILE A 68 16.56 40.75 -2.90
C ILE A 68 16.13 39.27 -2.82
N GLN A 69 15.88 38.73 -1.61
CA GLN A 69 15.56 37.31 -1.40
C GLN A 69 14.06 36.98 -1.25
N SER A 70 13.20 37.96 -0.96
CA SER A 70 11.79 37.74 -0.58
C SER A 70 10.93 37.11 -1.67
N ASN A 71 11.09 37.52 -2.95
CA ASN A 71 10.31 36.95 -4.05
C ASN A 71 10.69 35.49 -4.34
N SER A 72 11.97 35.12 -4.16
CA SER A 72 12.47 33.76 -4.38
C SER A 72 11.97 32.79 -3.32
N SER A 73 12.01 33.20 -2.04
CA SER A 73 11.55 32.38 -0.92
C SER A 73 10.02 32.19 -0.94
N ASP A 74 9.24 33.21 -1.30
CA ASP A 74 7.78 33.09 -1.40
C ASP A 74 7.33 32.16 -2.55
N HIS A 75 8.00 32.23 -3.70
CA HIS A 75 7.74 31.29 -4.81
C HIS A 75 8.12 29.86 -4.43
N LEU A 76 9.22 29.66 -3.71
CA LEU A 76 9.64 28.35 -3.22
C LEU A 76 8.63 27.78 -2.20
N ILE A 77 8.21 28.58 -1.22
CA ILE A 77 7.21 28.18 -0.21
C ILE A 77 5.89 27.80 -0.90
N THR A 78 5.45 28.58 -1.90
CA THR A 78 4.23 28.31 -2.66
C THR A 78 4.34 26.99 -3.44
N LEU A 79 5.48 26.74 -4.10
CA LEU A 79 5.73 25.49 -4.82
C LEU A 79 5.70 24.28 -3.88
N VAL A 80 6.38 24.37 -2.74
CA VAL A 80 6.44 23.29 -1.74
C VAL A 80 5.05 23.04 -1.12
N THR A 81 4.29 24.09 -0.86
CA THR A 81 2.90 23.98 -0.37
C THR A 81 2.02 23.25 -1.38
N SER A 82 2.13 23.57 -2.67
CA SER A 82 1.40 22.90 -3.74
C SER A 82 1.78 21.41 -3.86
N LEU A 83 3.09 21.11 -3.78
CA LEU A 83 3.60 19.74 -3.77
C LEU A 83 3.10 18.95 -2.56
N LYS A 84 3.18 19.52 -1.36
CA LYS A 84 2.65 18.93 -0.12
C LYS A 84 1.18 18.55 -0.27
N ILE A 85 0.35 19.48 -0.75
CA ILE A 85 -1.09 19.26 -0.95
C ILE A 85 -1.32 18.15 -1.98
N SER A 86 -0.60 18.20 -3.11
CA SER A 86 -0.71 17.21 -4.18
C SER A 86 -0.33 15.80 -3.71
N PHE A 87 0.80 15.64 -3.03
CA PHE A 87 1.21 14.36 -2.46
C PHE A 87 0.27 13.88 -1.36
N SER A 88 -0.31 14.78 -0.56
CA SER A 88 -1.32 14.43 0.44
C SER A 88 -2.58 13.86 -0.21
N ILE A 89 -3.16 14.58 -1.17
CA ILE A 89 -4.37 14.16 -1.91
C ILE A 89 -4.10 12.83 -2.61
N PHE A 90 -2.96 12.69 -3.27
CA PHE A 90 -2.61 11.48 -4.00
C PHE A 90 -2.42 10.28 -3.06
N SER A 91 -1.74 10.47 -1.93
CA SER A 91 -1.51 9.41 -0.94
C SER A 91 -2.81 8.96 -0.27
N VAL A 92 -3.66 9.90 0.14
CA VAL A 92 -4.97 9.62 0.73
C VAL A 92 -5.89 8.96 -0.30
N GLY A 93 -5.89 9.45 -1.55
CA GLY A 93 -6.65 8.88 -2.65
C GLY A 93 -6.26 7.44 -2.95
N LEU A 94 -4.95 7.15 -3.02
CA LEU A 94 -4.44 5.79 -3.14
C LEU A 94 -4.87 4.95 -1.95
N LEU A 95 -4.64 5.38 -0.71
CA LEU A 95 -5.05 4.65 0.49
C LEU A 95 -6.53 4.26 0.46
N LEU A 96 -7.42 5.22 0.17
CA LEU A 96 -8.86 4.98 0.06
C LEU A 96 -9.20 4.03 -1.08
N PHE A 97 -8.52 4.15 -2.22
CA PHE A 97 -8.67 3.23 -3.35
C PHE A 97 -8.29 1.80 -2.96
N GLY A 98 -7.16 1.60 -2.26
CA GLY A 98 -6.72 0.29 -1.79
C GLY A 98 -7.69 -0.35 -0.81
N ILE A 99 -8.20 0.42 0.16
CA ILE A 99 -9.23 -0.04 1.10
C ILE A 99 -10.49 -0.45 0.32
N THR A 100 -10.99 0.43 -0.55
CA THR A 100 -12.21 0.18 -1.33
C THR A 100 -12.06 -1.03 -2.25
N TYR A 101 -10.90 -1.18 -2.88
CA TYR A 101 -10.58 -2.34 -3.71
C TYR A 101 -10.63 -3.64 -2.90
N LEU A 102 -10.07 -3.68 -1.68
CA LEU A 102 -10.17 -4.85 -0.79
C LEU A 102 -11.63 -5.18 -0.47
N PHE A 103 -12.44 -4.17 -0.13
CA PHE A 103 -13.89 -4.36 0.11
C PHE A 103 -14.59 -4.98 -1.11
N ILE A 104 -14.39 -4.40 -2.30
CA ILE A 104 -15.01 -4.88 -3.54
C ILE A 104 -14.53 -6.29 -3.88
N HIS A 105 -13.24 -6.57 -3.74
CA HIS A 105 -12.65 -7.88 -4.02
C HIS A 105 -13.32 -8.97 -3.20
N PHE A 106 -13.41 -8.78 -1.87
CA PHE A 106 -14.02 -9.78 -1.00
C PHE A 106 -15.53 -9.89 -1.14
N GLN A 107 -16.24 -8.79 -1.45
CA GLN A 107 -17.66 -8.85 -1.78
C GLN A 107 -17.92 -9.65 -3.05
N LYS A 108 -17.09 -9.45 -4.09
CA LYS A 108 -17.22 -10.18 -5.37
C LYS A 108 -17.00 -11.67 -5.19
N VAL A 109 -16.01 -12.08 -4.40
CA VAL A 109 -15.76 -13.49 -4.04
C VAL A 109 -17.01 -14.09 -3.38
N LEU A 110 -17.62 -13.40 -2.40
CA LEU A 110 -18.83 -13.88 -1.75
C LEU A 110 -20.03 -14.03 -2.70
N LEU A 111 -20.18 -13.13 -3.68
CA LEU A 111 -21.28 -13.18 -4.65
C LEU A 111 -21.10 -14.30 -5.68
N LEU A 112 -19.88 -14.50 -6.18
CA LEU A 112 -19.59 -15.50 -7.20
C LEU A 112 -19.60 -16.92 -6.62
N ASP A 113 -19.04 -17.10 -5.42
CA ASP A 113 -18.88 -18.43 -4.82
C ASP A 113 -20.05 -18.81 -3.90
N LYS A 114 -21.15 -18.04 -3.91
CA LYS A 114 -22.31 -18.27 -3.04
C LYS A 114 -22.85 -19.70 -3.12
N LYS A 115 -22.88 -20.30 -4.32
CA LYS A 115 -23.34 -21.69 -4.49
C LYS A 115 -22.36 -22.67 -3.84
N GLU A 116 -21.06 -22.49 -4.05
CA GLU A 116 -20.03 -23.32 -3.44
C GLU A 116 -20.05 -23.21 -1.91
N LEU A 117 -20.25 -22.00 -1.37
CA LEU A 117 -20.40 -21.72 0.05
C LEU A 117 -21.57 -22.50 0.67
N VAL A 118 -22.74 -22.48 0.03
CA VAL A 118 -23.93 -23.24 0.47
C VAL A 118 -23.64 -24.74 0.46
N THR A 119 -23.04 -25.26 -0.62
CA THR A 119 -22.70 -26.68 -0.73
C THR A 119 -21.71 -27.11 0.36
N LYS A 120 -20.66 -26.33 0.61
CA LYS A 120 -19.68 -26.61 1.68
C LYS A 120 -20.34 -26.63 3.06
N LYS A 121 -21.31 -25.73 3.31
CA LYS A 121 -22.07 -25.73 4.56
C LYS A 121 -23.00 -26.94 4.67
N MET A 122 -23.70 -27.33 3.60
CA MET A 122 -24.51 -28.55 3.57
C MET A 122 -23.67 -29.81 3.81
N LEU A 123 -22.41 -29.81 3.40
CA LEU A 123 -21.44 -30.87 3.66
C LEU A 123 -20.83 -30.81 5.09
N GLY A 124 -21.33 -29.93 5.97
CA GLY A 124 -20.91 -29.83 7.37
C GLY A 124 -19.63 -29.02 7.60
N SER A 125 -19.14 -28.27 6.62
CA SER A 125 -17.97 -27.41 6.81
C SER A 125 -18.29 -26.24 7.75
N SER A 126 -17.39 -25.96 8.70
CA SER A 126 -17.55 -24.82 9.60
C SER A 126 -17.36 -23.49 8.85
N ALA A 127 -18.12 -22.46 9.23
CA ALA A 127 -18.02 -21.13 8.64
C ALA A 127 -16.58 -20.57 8.72
N THR A 128 -15.85 -20.87 9.80
CA THR A 128 -14.45 -20.48 9.95
C THR A 128 -13.56 -21.12 8.89
N ARG A 129 -13.68 -22.44 8.66
CA ARG A 129 -12.87 -23.14 7.64
C ARG A 129 -13.13 -22.59 6.25
N VAL A 130 -14.39 -22.39 5.91
CA VAL A 130 -14.80 -21.86 4.60
C VAL A 130 -14.31 -20.42 4.39
N THR A 131 -14.39 -19.58 5.42
CA THR A 131 -13.85 -18.21 5.37
C THR A 131 -12.33 -18.22 5.24
N CYS A 132 -11.63 -19.10 5.97
CA CYS A 132 -10.18 -19.24 5.87
C CYS A 132 -9.72 -19.66 4.47
N GLU A 133 -10.42 -20.59 3.81
CA GLU A 133 -10.08 -21.01 2.43
C GLU A 133 -10.16 -19.83 1.45
N LEU A 134 -11.21 -19.01 1.52
CA LEU A 134 -11.36 -17.82 0.66
C LEU A 134 -10.29 -16.75 0.94
N PHE A 135 -9.91 -16.62 2.21
CA PHE A 135 -8.91 -15.63 2.61
C PHE A 135 -7.48 -16.12 2.32
N LEU A 136 -7.19 -17.41 2.42
CA LEU A 136 -5.85 -17.98 2.18
C LEU A 136 -5.29 -17.61 0.81
N ASP A 137 -6.11 -17.68 -0.23
CA ASP A 137 -5.71 -17.30 -1.59
C ASP A 137 -5.41 -15.80 -1.70
N SER A 138 -6.14 -14.97 -0.96
CA SER A 138 -5.92 -13.51 -0.93
C SER A 138 -4.70 -13.15 -0.07
N ILE A 139 -4.54 -13.79 1.09
CA ILE A 139 -3.42 -13.61 2.04
C ILE A 139 -2.10 -13.97 1.38
N SER A 140 -2.06 -15.13 0.71
CA SER A 140 -0.85 -15.64 0.06
C SER A 140 -0.33 -14.75 -1.07
N LEU A 141 -1.14 -13.82 -1.57
CA LEU A 141 -0.76 -12.84 -2.59
C LEU A 141 -0.50 -11.46 -2.02
N ILE A 142 -1.42 -10.97 -1.19
CA ILE A 142 -1.41 -9.60 -0.70
C ILE A 142 -0.26 -9.38 0.27
N ILE A 143 -0.01 -10.32 1.19
CA ILE A 143 1.05 -10.17 2.19
C ILE A 143 2.44 -10.15 1.53
N PRO A 144 2.82 -11.12 0.68
CA PRO A 144 4.14 -11.07 0.04
C PRO A 144 4.31 -9.84 -0.85
N GLY A 145 3.26 -9.43 -1.58
CA GLY A 145 3.30 -8.22 -2.41
C GLY A 145 3.54 -6.95 -1.60
N ILE A 146 2.82 -6.78 -0.48
CA ILE A 146 3.02 -5.65 0.44
C ILE A 146 4.43 -5.68 1.06
N MET A 147 4.90 -6.84 1.50
CA MET A 147 6.24 -6.97 2.07
C MET A 147 7.32 -6.61 1.04
N LEU A 148 7.19 -7.13 -0.19
CA LEU A 148 8.16 -6.89 -1.25
C LEU A 148 8.19 -5.40 -1.66
N GLY A 149 7.02 -4.76 -1.80
CA GLY A 149 6.93 -3.32 -2.05
C GLY A 149 7.54 -2.48 -0.93
N THR A 150 7.30 -2.86 0.33
CA THR A 150 7.87 -2.16 1.50
C THR A 150 9.39 -2.31 1.56
N ILE A 151 9.92 -3.52 1.32
CA ILE A 151 11.36 -3.80 1.31
C ILE A 151 12.04 -3.00 0.19
N ILE A 152 11.49 -3.02 -1.03
CA ILE A 152 12.06 -2.27 -2.16
C ILE A 152 12.09 -0.78 -1.86
N THR A 153 10.99 -0.22 -1.34
CA THR A 153 10.93 1.20 -1.01
C THR A 153 11.94 1.56 0.10
N GLY A 154 12.01 0.74 1.15
CA GLY A 154 12.97 0.94 2.24
C GLY A 154 14.43 0.82 1.78
N TYR A 155 14.73 -0.12 0.90
CA TYR A 155 16.06 -0.30 0.32
C TYR A 155 16.45 0.93 -0.52
N LEU A 156 15.59 1.33 -1.47
CA LEU A 156 15.84 2.50 -2.32
C LEU A 156 16.01 3.78 -1.49
N TYR A 157 15.20 3.96 -0.45
CA TYR A 157 15.32 5.10 0.45
C TYR A 157 16.66 5.10 1.21
N THR A 158 17.07 3.94 1.72
CA THR A 158 18.33 3.81 2.46
C THR A 158 19.53 4.07 1.54
N THR A 159 19.49 3.54 0.32
CA THR A 159 20.52 3.80 -0.70
C THR A 159 20.56 5.28 -1.06
N PHE A 160 19.42 5.91 -1.31
CA PHE A 160 19.34 7.35 -1.57
C PHE A 160 19.92 8.17 -0.41
N PHE A 161 19.55 7.84 0.83
CA PHE A 161 20.07 8.50 2.04
C PHE A 161 21.60 8.40 2.17
N HIS A 162 22.19 7.29 1.74
CA HIS A 162 23.64 7.10 1.79
C HIS A 162 24.41 7.96 0.79
N PHE A 163 23.83 8.24 -0.38
CA PHE A 163 24.44 9.04 -1.45
C PHE A 163 24.12 10.55 -1.39
N LEU A 164 23.34 10.99 -0.41
CA LEU A 164 22.93 12.38 -0.28
C LEU A 164 24.04 13.27 0.30
N THR A 165 24.08 14.52 -0.18
CA THR A 165 24.90 15.59 0.38
C THR A 165 24.40 16.01 1.77
N SER A 166 25.30 16.54 2.59
CA SER A 166 25.02 16.89 3.99
C SER A 166 23.81 17.83 4.17
N SER A 167 23.57 18.78 3.25
CA SER A 167 22.44 19.71 3.35
C SER A 167 21.07 19.08 3.09
N LEU A 168 20.99 17.98 2.34
CA LEU A 168 19.74 17.24 2.15
C LEU A 168 19.50 16.28 3.32
N THR A 169 20.56 15.70 3.90
CA THR A 169 20.42 14.79 5.05
C THR A 169 19.84 15.47 6.30
N THR A 170 19.89 16.79 6.42
CA THR A 170 19.24 17.54 7.51
C THR A 170 17.72 17.68 7.33
N ILE A 171 17.22 17.55 6.10
CA ILE A 171 15.78 17.61 5.77
C ILE A 171 15.16 16.20 5.79
N LEU A 172 15.93 15.18 5.42
CA LEU A 172 15.48 13.80 5.35
C LEU A 172 15.51 13.09 6.72
N ASP A 173 14.44 12.36 7.04
CA ASP A 173 14.42 11.50 8.22
C ASP A 173 15.36 10.30 8.07
N ARG A 174 16.00 9.91 9.17
CA ARG A 174 16.75 8.65 9.17
C ARG A 174 15.80 7.50 8.75
N PRO A 175 16.27 6.54 7.92
CA PRO A 175 15.46 5.42 7.43
C PRO A 175 14.69 4.66 8.52
N ARG A 176 15.27 4.55 9.72
CA ARG A 176 14.61 3.89 10.86
C ARG A 176 13.30 4.58 11.25
N TYR A 177 13.25 5.90 11.31
CA TYR A 177 12.03 6.62 11.73
C TYR A 177 10.90 6.45 10.72
N VAL A 178 11.23 6.46 9.43
CA VAL A 178 10.26 6.26 8.35
C VAL A 178 9.61 4.87 8.45
N ILE A 179 10.41 3.83 8.70
CA ILE A 179 9.90 2.47 8.86
C ILE A 179 8.92 2.40 10.04
N PHE A 180 9.29 2.95 11.20
CA PHE A 180 8.48 2.87 12.41
C PHE A 180 7.23 3.74 12.39
N TYR A 181 7.29 4.93 11.80
CA TYR A 181 6.18 5.89 11.86
C TYR A 181 5.30 5.91 10.61
N VAL A 182 5.76 5.37 9.49
CA VAL A 182 5.02 5.37 8.22
C VAL A 182 4.67 3.95 7.79
N TYR A 183 5.68 3.09 7.65
CA TYR A 183 5.46 1.78 7.01
C TYR A 183 4.73 0.80 7.92
N ILE A 184 5.15 0.69 9.19
CA ILE A 184 4.51 -0.21 10.17
C ILE A 184 3.05 0.20 10.45
N PRO A 185 2.73 1.48 10.72
CA PRO A 185 1.34 1.89 10.95
C PRO A 185 0.45 1.67 9.74
N LEU A 186 0.97 1.89 8.52
CA LEU A 186 0.23 1.65 7.28
C LEU A 186 -0.09 0.15 7.11
N ALA A 187 0.90 -0.72 7.32
CA ALA A 187 0.69 -2.16 7.30
C ALA A 187 -0.32 -2.60 8.38
N GLY A 188 -0.24 -2.01 9.57
CA GLY A 188 -1.20 -2.21 10.66
C GLY A 188 -2.63 -1.84 10.27
N LEU A 189 -2.82 -0.69 9.60
CA LEU A 189 -4.13 -0.26 9.12
C LEU A 189 -4.73 -1.27 8.13
N PHE A 190 -3.94 -1.73 7.16
CA PHE A 190 -4.39 -2.77 6.23
C PHE A 190 -4.73 -4.08 6.93
N LEU A 191 -3.96 -4.50 7.94
CA LEU A 191 -4.24 -5.70 8.75
C LEU A 191 -5.55 -5.58 9.54
N VAL A 192 -5.84 -4.39 10.10
CA VAL A 192 -7.10 -4.14 10.80
C VAL A 192 -8.28 -4.22 9.83
N VAL A 193 -8.19 -3.53 8.69
CA VAL A 193 -9.23 -3.61 7.64
C VAL A 193 -9.44 -5.05 7.20
N PHE A 194 -8.35 -5.79 6.99
CA PHE A 194 -8.39 -7.19 6.59
C PHE A 194 -9.07 -8.08 7.65
N SER A 195 -8.76 -7.87 8.92
CA SER A 195 -9.38 -8.59 10.04
C SER A 195 -10.88 -8.27 10.16
N CYS A 196 -11.27 -7.01 9.97
CA CYS A 196 -12.68 -6.61 9.93
C CYS A 196 -13.43 -7.30 8.78
N GLN A 197 -12.83 -7.38 7.59
CA GLN A 197 -13.40 -8.14 6.47
C GLN A 197 -13.59 -9.60 6.82
N PHE A 198 -12.57 -10.24 7.40
CA PHE A 198 -12.64 -11.64 7.79
C PHE A 198 -13.80 -11.90 8.75
N LEU A 199 -13.93 -11.08 9.80
CA LEU A 199 -15.01 -11.18 10.77
C LEU A 199 -16.39 -10.95 10.12
N TYR A 200 -16.51 -9.96 9.25
CA TYR A 200 -17.74 -9.67 8.52
C TYR A 200 -18.18 -10.82 7.61
N LEU A 201 -17.24 -11.38 6.84
CA LEU A 201 -17.50 -12.52 5.96
C LEU A 201 -17.85 -13.78 6.75
N LYS A 202 -17.11 -14.07 7.82
CA LYS A 202 -17.41 -15.16 8.75
C LYS A 202 -18.85 -15.05 9.26
N HIS A 203 -19.25 -13.86 9.72
CA HIS A 203 -20.61 -13.62 10.21
C HIS A 203 -21.67 -13.85 9.13
N LYS A 204 -21.44 -13.37 7.91
CA LYS A 204 -22.36 -13.62 6.79
C LYS A 204 -22.49 -15.10 6.45
N ILE A 205 -21.39 -15.86 6.41
CA ILE A 205 -21.41 -17.30 6.11
C ILE A 205 -22.09 -18.08 7.24
N THR A 206 -21.87 -17.72 8.51
CA THR A 206 -22.57 -18.35 9.63
C THR A 206 -24.09 -18.22 9.50
N LYS A 207 -24.58 -17.05 9.09
CA LYS A 207 -26.02 -16.78 8.92
C LYS A 207 -26.68 -17.43 7.69
N LEU A 208 -25.89 -17.82 6.70
CA LEU A 208 -26.34 -18.28 5.37
C LEU A 208 -26.57 -19.78 5.38
#